data_AF-A0A497HKN6-F1
#
_entry.id   AF-A0A497HKN6-F1
#
_cell.length_a   1.000
_cell.length_b   1.000
_cell.length_c   1.000
_cell.angle_alpha   90.00
_cell.angle_beta   90.00
_cell.angle_gamma   90.00
#
_symmetry.space_group_name_H-M   'P 1'
#
loop_
_entity.id
_entity.type
_entity.pdbx_description
1 polymer ?
#
loop_
_entity_poly.entity_id
_entity_poly.type
_entity_poly.pdbx_seq_one_letter_code
_entity_poly.pdbx_strand_id
1 'polypeptide(L)'
;WNNGIPAYNRNVSTKEVKRLMEKAIRGDVKSLYSYSMQLYRKEKEKLLKALSGDCNLIFWYTPFLDEIEHFYISKKAKLLSIYLELNNLVKHVKEKLDDNDILYIVSDHGMVPVKNHPRGGDHSDHGFFSSNTGELIQKPQDLFHLVKIKSKR
;
A
#
# COMPACT_ATOMS: atom_id res chain seq x y z
N TRP A 1 4.05 13.78 5.82
CA TRP A 1 2.80 12.99 5.82
C TRP A 1 3.16 11.60 6.33
N ASN A 2 2.70 11.25 7.52
CA ASN A 2 2.79 9.88 8.06
C ASN A 2 1.37 9.31 7.97
N ASN A 3 0.98 8.82 6.79
CA ASN A 3 -0.25 8.06 6.65
C ASN A 3 0.08 6.61 7.02
N GLY A 4 -0.45 6.18 8.15
CA GLY A 4 -0.15 4.87 8.74
C GLY A 4 -0.24 4.94 10.25
N ILE A 5 -0.79 3.88 10.86
CA ILE A 5 -1.15 3.79 12.29
C ILE A 5 -0.12 4.55 13.15
N PRO A 6 -0.54 5.66 13.78
CA PRO A 6 0.36 6.65 14.37
C PRO A 6 0.99 6.10 15.65
N ALA A 7 1.99 5.24 15.49
CA ALA A 7 2.94 4.75 16.50
C ALA A 7 3.89 3.69 15.92
N TYR A 8 3.52 2.99 14.82
CA TYR A 8 4.21 1.77 14.39
C TYR A 8 4.92 1.87 13.02
N ASN A 9 4.71 2.94 12.26
CA ASN A 9 5.28 3.04 10.92
C ASN A 9 6.61 3.82 10.89
N ARG A 10 7.52 3.30 10.05
CA ARG A 10 8.81 3.90 9.71
C ARG A 10 8.60 5.32 9.18
N ASN A 11 9.52 6.22 9.49
CA ASN A 11 9.58 7.51 8.81
C ASN A 11 9.87 7.28 7.32
N VAL A 12 8.85 7.46 6.47
CA VAL A 12 8.94 7.28 5.02
C VAL A 12 9.70 8.45 4.35
N SER A 13 9.81 9.60 5.00
CA SER A 13 10.48 10.80 4.48
C SER A 13 11.94 10.90 4.93
N THR A 14 12.75 9.90 4.59
CA THR A 14 14.20 9.91 4.87
C THR A 14 14.95 10.86 3.94
N LYS A 15 16.17 11.26 4.31
CA LYS A 15 17.07 12.06 3.43
C LYS A 15 17.32 11.35 2.08
N GLU A 16 17.43 10.02 2.10
CA GLU A 16 17.63 9.22 0.91
C GLU A 16 16.41 9.26 -0.02
N VAL A 17 15.22 9.04 0.53
CA VAL A 17 13.97 9.11 -0.24
C VAL A 17 13.78 10.50 -0.87
N LYS A 18 14.03 11.57 -0.10
CA LYS A 18 13.99 12.95 -0.62
C LYS A 18 14.95 13.13 -1.81
N ARG A 19 16.20 12.68 -1.68
CA ARG A 19 17.19 12.73 -2.78
C ARG A 19 16.74 11.93 -4.01
N LEU A 20 16.10 10.79 -3.83
CA LEU A 20 15.60 9.96 -4.93
C LEU A 20 14.36 10.60 -5.60
N MET A 21 13.47 11.20 -4.82
CA MET A 21 12.34 11.98 -5.35
C MET A 21 12.81 13.18 -6.16
N GLU A 22 13.81 13.94 -5.69
CA GLU A 22 14.40 15.03 -6.46
C GLU A 22 14.99 14.56 -7.80
N LYS A 23 15.65 13.40 -7.80
CA LYS A 23 16.13 12.77 -9.05
C LYS A 23 14.98 12.37 -9.97
N ALA A 24 13.91 11.80 -9.42
CA ALA A 24 12.72 11.41 -10.19
C ALA A 24 12.02 12.62 -10.82
N ILE A 25 11.90 13.74 -10.09
CA ILE A 25 11.38 15.02 -10.60
C ILE A 25 12.25 15.52 -11.77
N ARG A 26 13.57 15.37 -11.69
CA ARG A 26 14.51 15.69 -12.79
C ARG A 26 14.52 14.66 -13.93
N GLY A 27 13.70 13.60 -13.84
CA GLY A 27 13.50 12.61 -14.90
C GLY A 27 14.12 11.24 -14.64
N ASP A 28 14.99 11.08 -13.63
CA ASP A 28 15.53 9.79 -13.22
C ASP A 28 14.56 9.03 -12.30
N VAL A 29 13.47 8.59 -12.90
CA VAL A 29 12.41 7.85 -12.23
C VAL A 29 12.83 6.41 -11.89
N LYS A 30 13.83 5.85 -12.60
CA LYS A 30 14.28 4.46 -12.42
C LYS A 30 14.94 4.23 -11.06
N SER A 31 15.71 5.21 -10.57
CA SER A 31 16.36 5.14 -9.27
C SER A 31 15.35 5.04 -8.12
N LEU A 32 14.32 5.89 -8.14
CA LEU A 32 13.23 5.82 -7.16
C LEU A 32 12.49 4.48 -7.26
N TYR A 33 12.11 4.07 -8.47
CA TYR A 33 11.43 2.78 -8.67
C TYR A 33 12.21 1.60 -8.10
N SER A 34 13.51 1.54 -8.37
CA SER A 34 14.37 0.44 -7.91
C SER A 34 14.48 0.41 -6.38
N TYR A 35 14.53 1.59 -5.76
CA TYR A 35 14.53 1.73 -4.31
C TYR A 35 13.20 1.29 -3.70
N SER A 36 12.08 1.86 -4.15
CA SER A 36 10.76 1.57 -3.61
C SER A 36 10.38 0.09 -3.81
N MET A 37 10.79 -0.53 -4.93
CA MET A 37 10.63 -1.98 -5.15
C MET A 37 11.46 -2.83 -4.17
N GLN A 38 12.70 -2.44 -3.87
CA GLN A 38 13.50 -3.15 -2.87
C GLN A 38 12.89 -3.04 -1.48
N LEU A 39 12.37 -1.86 -1.12
CA LEU A 39 11.68 -1.66 0.14
C LEU A 39 10.39 -2.50 0.20
N TYR A 40 9.56 -2.46 -0.85
CA TYR A 40 8.36 -3.28 -0.97
C TYR A 40 8.66 -4.77 -0.77
N ARG A 41 9.72 -5.31 -1.41
CA ARG A 41 10.11 -6.71 -1.24
C ARG A 41 10.46 -7.05 0.20
N LYS A 42 11.22 -6.18 0.89
CA LYS A 42 11.55 -6.37 2.30
C LYS A 42 10.31 -6.32 3.19
N GLU A 43 9.38 -5.41 2.94
CA GLU A 43 8.14 -5.33 3.71
C GLU A 43 7.20 -6.51 3.41
N LYS A 44 7.16 -6.99 2.16
CA LYS A 44 6.45 -8.22 1.75
C LYS A 44 6.98 -9.44 2.50
N GLU A 45 8.30 -9.60 2.60
CA GLU A 45 8.92 -10.70 3.36
C GLU A 45 8.52 -10.67 4.83
N LYS A 46 8.47 -9.48 5.45
CA LYS A 46 7.99 -9.34 6.84
C LYS A 46 6.53 -9.74 7.01
N LEU A 47 5.66 -9.34 6.08
CA LEU A 47 4.25 -9.76 6.07
C LEU A 47 4.14 -11.28 6.01
N LEU A 48 4.83 -11.92 5.07
CA LEU A 48 4.78 -13.38 4.91
C LEU A 48 5.33 -14.12 6.13
N LYS A 49 6.37 -13.56 6.76
CA LYS A 49 6.89 -14.09 8.03
C LYS A 49 5.88 -13.95 9.16
N ALA A 50 5.21 -12.80 9.28
CA ALA A 50 4.18 -12.57 10.29
C ALA A 50 2.98 -13.53 10.12
N LEU A 51 2.55 -13.75 8.87
CA LEU A 51 1.48 -14.71 8.53
C LEU A 51 1.83 -16.17 8.85
N SER A 52 3.12 -16.49 8.99
CA SER A 52 3.55 -17.85 9.37
C SER A 52 3.80 -17.98 10.88
N GLY A 53 3.62 -16.90 11.64
CA GLY A 53 3.79 -16.87 13.09
C GLY A 53 2.46 -16.91 13.84
N ASP A 54 2.54 -16.90 15.16
CA ASP A 54 1.37 -16.87 16.04
C ASP A 54 0.95 -15.41 16.31
N CYS A 55 0.40 -14.75 15.28
CA CYS A 55 -0.04 -13.36 15.35
C CYS A 55 -1.57 -13.30 15.29
N ASN A 56 -2.23 -12.83 16.35
CA ASN A 56 -3.68 -12.63 16.35
C ASN A 56 -4.12 -11.37 15.56
N LEU A 57 -3.18 -10.46 15.27
CA LEU A 57 -3.45 -9.22 14.54
C LEU A 57 -2.22 -8.76 13.77
N ILE A 58 -2.39 -8.54 12.46
CA ILE A 58 -1.34 -8.03 11.58
C ILE A 58 -1.82 -6.72 10.96
N PHE A 59 -1.07 -5.65 11.22
CA PHE A 59 -1.18 -4.41 10.44
C PHE A 59 0.04 -4.30 9.54
N TRP A 60 -0.22 -4.29 8.24
CA TRP A 60 0.81 -4.12 7.22
C TRP A 60 0.49 -2.93 6.34
N TYR A 61 1.49 -2.09 6.11
CA TYR A 61 1.38 -0.86 5.34
C TYR A 61 2.55 -0.75 4.37
N THR A 62 2.27 -0.27 3.16
CA THR A 62 3.32 0.06 2.18
C THR A 62 2.97 1.35 1.44
N PRO A 63 3.90 2.33 1.33
CA PRO A 63 3.72 3.50 0.47
C PRO A 63 4.06 3.21 -1.01
N PHE A 64 4.36 1.95 -1.34
CA PHE A 64 4.96 1.60 -2.63
C PHE A 64 4.13 2.03 -3.83
N LEU A 65 2.81 1.81 -3.82
CA LEU A 65 1.99 2.16 -4.97
C LEU A 65 1.85 3.68 -5.12
N ASP A 66 1.63 4.38 -4.01
CA ASP A 66 1.59 5.84 -3.92
C ASP A 66 2.85 6.49 -4.53
N GLU A 67 4.03 6.12 -4.01
CA GLU A 67 5.31 6.65 -4.48
C GLU A 67 5.56 6.43 -5.98
N ILE A 68 5.16 5.26 -6.51
CA ILE A 68 5.40 4.91 -7.91
C ILE A 68 4.39 5.62 -8.82
N GLU A 69 3.12 5.69 -8.45
CA GLU A 69 2.08 6.24 -9.32
C GLU A 69 2.27 7.73 -9.58
N HIS A 70 2.84 8.50 -8.64
CA HIS A 70 3.25 9.89 -8.89
C HIS A 70 4.13 10.10 -10.14
N PHE A 71 4.88 9.08 -10.57
CA PHE A 71 5.78 9.18 -11.73
C PHE A 71 5.46 8.20 -12.86
N TYR A 72 4.61 7.21 -12.61
CA TYR A 72 4.25 6.15 -13.56
C TYR A 72 2.79 6.17 -13.99
N ILE A 73 1.95 7.12 -13.56
CA ILE A 73 0.51 7.18 -13.89
C ILE A 73 0.21 7.06 -15.39
N SER A 74 1.08 7.61 -16.25
CA SER A 74 0.92 7.50 -17.72
C SER A 74 1.46 6.20 -18.32
N LYS A 75 2.23 5.41 -17.58
CA LYS A 75 2.84 4.13 -18.01
C LYS A 75 1.95 2.95 -17.67
N LYS A 76 0.76 2.90 -18.29
CA LYS A 76 -0.31 1.93 -17.99
C LYS A 76 0.15 0.46 -17.94
N ALA A 77 0.92 -0.01 -18.91
CA ALA A 77 1.41 -1.39 -18.92
C ALA A 77 2.34 -1.70 -17.72
N LYS A 78 3.17 -0.72 -17.33
CA LYS A 78 4.04 -0.87 -16.17
C LYS A 78 3.23 -0.88 -14.88
N LEU A 79 2.25 0.00 -14.75
CA LEU A 79 1.35 0.00 -13.59
C LEU A 79 0.56 -1.31 -13.51
N LEU A 80 -0.02 -1.78 -14.61
CA LEU A 80 -0.72 -3.06 -14.63
C LEU A 80 0.16 -4.20 -14.10
N SER A 81 1.44 -4.26 -14.50
CA SER A 81 2.36 -5.28 -13.98
C SER A 81 2.57 -5.19 -12.46
N ILE A 82 2.52 -3.98 -11.90
CA ILE A 82 2.64 -3.74 -10.45
C ILE A 82 1.34 -4.14 -9.74
N TYR A 83 0.19 -3.77 -10.28
CA TYR A 83 -1.11 -4.19 -9.75
C TYR A 83 -1.25 -5.71 -9.74
N LEU A 84 -0.77 -6.40 -10.78
CA LEU A 84 -0.76 -7.87 -10.82
C LEU A 84 0.16 -8.47 -9.75
N GLU A 85 1.33 -7.87 -9.49
CA GLU A 85 2.21 -8.30 -8.40
C GLU A 85 1.56 -8.12 -7.02
N LEU A 86 0.87 -6.99 -6.79
CA LEU A 86 0.12 -6.76 -5.55
C LEU A 86 -1.08 -7.70 -5.41
N ASN A 87 -1.79 -7.98 -6.51
CA ASN A 87 -2.89 -8.95 -6.53
C ASN A 87 -2.38 -10.37 -6.22
N ASN A 88 -1.21 -10.75 -6.74
CA ASN A 88 -0.56 -12.02 -6.39
C ASN A 88 -0.13 -12.06 -4.91
N LEU A 89 0.31 -10.94 -4.33
CA LEU A 89 0.54 -10.87 -2.89
C LEU A 89 -0.75 -11.14 -2.11
N VAL A 90 -1.85 -10.47 -2.46
CA VAL A 90 -3.16 -10.70 -1.82
C VAL A 90 -3.58 -12.16 -1.92
N LYS A 91 -3.36 -12.80 -3.08
CA LYS A 91 -3.60 -14.24 -3.25
C LYS A 91 -2.80 -15.07 -2.25
N HIS A 92 -1.49 -14.84 -2.13
CA HIS A 92 -0.66 -15.56 -1.15
C HIS A 92 -1.06 -15.30 0.29
N VAL A 93 -1.52 -14.08 0.62
CA VAL A 93 -2.06 -13.78 1.95
C VAL A 93 -3.29 -14.66 2.19
N LYS A 94 -4.26 -14.66 1.27
CA LYS A 94 -5.49 -15.46 1.40
C LYS A 94 -5.22 -16.96 1.54
N GLU A 95 -4.20 -17.50 0.87
CA GLU A 95 -3.79 -18.91 0.97
C GLU A 95 -3.20 -19.27 2.35
N LYS A 96 -2.88 -18.28 3.18
CA LYS A 96 -2.38 -18.45 4.56
C LYS A 96 -3.41 -18.19 5.64
N LEU A 97 -4.62 -17.78 5.25
CA LEU A 97 -5.70 -17.48 6.19
C LEU A 97 -6.56 -18.72 6.42
N ASP A 98 -6.96 -18.93 7.66
CA ASP A 98 -7.98 -19.90 8.04
C ASP A 98 -9.40 -19.34 7.79
N ASP A 99 -10.43 -20.19 7.83
CA ASP A 99 -11.83 -19.80 7.54
C ASP A 99 -12.37 -18.69 8.46
N ASN A 100 -11.80 -18.55 9.67
CA ASN A 100 -12.20 -17.54 10.66
C ASN A 100 -11.37 -16.26 10.58
N ASP A 101 -10.29 -16.24 9.80
CA ASP A 101 -9.43 -15.08 9.68
C ASP A 101 -10.07 -13.99 8.82
N ILE A 102 -9.78 -12.74 9.17
CA ILE A 102 -10.36 -11.57 8.53
C ILE A 102 -9.26 -10.78 7.86
N LEU A 103 -9.47 -10.50 6.57
CA LEU A 103 -8.58 -9.69 5.74
C LEU A 103 -9.30 -8.41 5.31
N TYR A 104 -8.74 -7.29 5.73
CA TYR A 104 -9.11 -5.97 5.24
C TYR A 104 -7.99 -5.40 4.36
N ILE A 105 -8.34 -4.93 3.17
CA ILE A 105 -7.44 -4.20 2.26
C ILE A 105 -7.95 -2.78 2.17
N VAL A 106 -7.08 -1.81 2.49
CA VAL A 106 -7.47 -0.41 2.64
C VAL A 106 -6.46 0.49 1.93
N SER A 107 -6.97 1.47 1.20
CA SER A 107 -6.21 2.62 0.70
C SER A 107 -6.92 3.90 1.15
N ASP A 108 -6.16 4.86 1.63
CA ASP A 108 -6.66 6.17 2.07
C ASP A 108 -7.03 7.08 0.88
N HIS A 109 -6.37 6.92 -0.26
CA HIS A 109 -6.66 7.64 -1.49
C HIS A 109 -6.31 6.81 -2.74
N GLY A 110 -6.49 7.41 -3.91
CA GLY A 110 -6.07 6.90 -5.21
C GLY A 110 -5.18 7.90 -5.92
N MET A 111 -4.98 7.74 -7.23
CA MET A 111 -4.14 8.61 -8.04
C MET A 111 -4.83 9.01 -9.36
N VAL A 112 -4.68 10.27 -9.77
CA VAL A 112 -5.12 10.79 -11.06
C VAL A 112 -3.96 11.45 -11.80
N PRO A 113 -3.96 11.47 -13.15
CA PRO A 113 -2.97 12.23 -13.90
C PRO A 113 -3.06 13.74 -13.64
N VAL A 114 -1.93 14.38 -13.41
CA VAL A 114 -1.82 15.84 -13.36
C VAL A 114 -2.10 16.41 -14.74
N LYS A 115 -3.04 17.36 -14.82
CA LYS A 115 -3.37 18.06 -16.07
C LYS A 115 -2.14 18.75 -16.65
N ASN A 116 -1.92 18.58 -17.95
CA ASN A 116 -0.79 19.15 -18.69
C ASN A 116 0.61 18.67 -18.22
N HIS A 117 0.72 17.62 -17.42
CA HIS A 117 2.00 17.01 -17.07
C HIS A 117 2.14 15.63 -17.73
N PRO A 118 3.24 15.33 -18.44
CA PRO A 118 3.34 14.12 -19.26
C PRO A 118 3.46 12.81 -18.45
N ARG A 119 3.78 12.90 -17.15
CA ARG A 119 4.15 11.74 -16.32
C ARG A 119 3.65 11.78 -14.89
N GLY A 120 2.98 12.87 -14.49
CA GLY A 120 2.77 13.21 -13.10
C GLY A 120 1.43 12.66 -12.63
N GLY A 121 1.43 11.96 -11.50
CA GLY A 121 0.24 11.61 -10.75
C GLY A 121 0.05 12.56 -9.57
N ASP A 122 -1.19 12.85 -9.23
CA ASP A 122 -1.58 13.52 -8.00
C ASP A 122 -2.71 12.75 -7.32
N HIS A 123 -2.87 12.94 -6.02
CA HIS A 123 -3.83 12.18 -5.24
C HIS A 123 -5.26 12.44 -5.73
N SER A 124 -6.08 11.39 -5.72
CA SER A 124 -7.51 11.51 -5.89
C SER A 124 -8.20 11.49 -4.51
N ASP A 125 -9.40 12.04 -4.42
CA ASP A 125 -10.21 11.97 -3.19
C ASP A 125 -10.90 10.60 -3.01
N HIS A 126 -10.45 9.57 -3.72
CA HIS A 126 -11.05 8.23 -3.72
C HIS A 126 -10.15 7.20 -3.03
N GLY A 127 -10.50 6.82 -1.81
CA GLY A 127 -9.92 5.66 -1.13
C GLY A 127 -10.43 4.32 -1.67
N PHE A 128 -9.89 3.23 -1.13
CA PHE A 128 -10.31 1.87 -1.45
C PHE A 128 -10.53 1.05 -0.18
N PHE A 129 -11.54 0.19 -0.19
CA PHE A 129 -11.78 -0.78 0.86
C PHE A 129 -12.27 -2.10 0.28
N SER A 130 -11.74 -3.21 0.80
CA SER A 130 -12.20 -4.56 0.49
C SER A 130 -12.06 -5.47 1.71
N SER A 131 -12.98 -6.43 1.82
CA SER A 131 -13.01 -7.43 2.89
C SER A 131 -13.28 -8.83 2.34
N ASN A 132 -12.68 -9.87 2.93
CA ASN A 132 -13.00 -11.28 2.63
C ASN A 132 -14.35 -11.75 3.20
N THR A 133 -14.94 -10.98 4.12
CA THR A 133 -16.22 -11.28 4.80
C THR A 133 -17.42 -10.52 4.20
N GLY A 134 -17.19 -9.64 3.22
CA GLY A 134 -18.24 -8.82 2.59
C GLY A 134 -18.65 -7.58 3.39
N GLU A 135 -18.01 -7.28 4.52
CA GLU A 135 -18.22 -6.03 5.25
C GLU A 135 -17.83 -4.82 4.39
N LEU A 136 -18.44 -3.67 4.69
CA LEU A 136 -18.18 -2.39 4.03
C LEU A 136 -17.93 -1.31 5.08
N ILE A 137 -17.15 -0.30 4.72
CA ILE A 137 -16.98 0.92 5.50
C ILE A 137 -17.40 2.13 4.68
N GLN A 138 -17.92 3.16 5.33
CA GLN A 138 -18.22 4.45 4.70
C GLN A 138 -17.10 5.45 4.95
N LYS A 139 -16.45 5.34 6.11
CA LYS A 139 -15.35 6.21 6.52
C LYS A 139 -14.21 5.38 7.11
N PRO A 140 -12.95 5.84 7.03
CA PRO A 140 -11.81 5.13 7.62
C PRO A 140 -11.99 4.78 9.11
N GLN A 141 -12.70 5.60 9.88
CA GLN A 141 -12.96 5.36 11.31
C GLN A 141 -13.85 4.13 11.57
N ASP A 142 -14.62 3.68 10.59
CA ASP A 142 -15.47 2.49 10.73
C ASP A 142 -14.61 1.23 10.85
N LEU A 143 -13.42 1.20 10.24
CA LEU A 143 -12.46 0.10 10.38
C LEU A 143 -12.09 -0.15 11.84
N PHE A 144 -11.86 0.91 12.62
CA PHE A 144 -11.54 0.78 14.04
C PHE A 144 -12.68 0.10 14.82
N HIS A 145 -13.92 0.41 14.47
CA HIS A 145 -15.09 -0.23 15.07
C HIS A 145 -15.17 -1.71 14.71
N LEU A 146 -14.95 -2.05 13.45
CA LEU A 146 -14.90 -3.45 12.98
C LEU A 146 -13.84 -4.24 13.75
N VAL A 147 -12.60 -3.74 13.80
CA VAL A 147 -11.49 -4.41 14.50
C VAL A 147 -11.82 -4.66 15.97
N LYS A 148 -12.37 -3.67 16.70
CA LYS A 148 -12.76 -3.83 18.10
C LYS A 148 -13.88 -4.83 18.34
N ILE A 149 -14.83 -4.95 17.41
CA ILE A 149 -15.93 -5.91 17.53
C ILE A 149 -15.40 -7.33 17.33
N LYS A 150 -14.50 -7.53 16.37
CA LYS A 150 -13.95 -8.83 16.02
C LYS A 150 -12.92 -9.32 17.04
N SER A 151 -12.15 -8.42 17.65
CA SER A 151 -11.16 -8.78 18.68
C SER A 151 -11.77 -9.28 20.01
N LYS A 152 -13.10 -9.27 20.14
CA LYS A 152 -13.84 -9.74 21.33
C LYS A 152 -14.48 -11.11 21.13
N ARG A 153 -14.39 -11.67 19.92
CA ARG A 153 -14.82 -13.04 19.61
C ARG A 153 -13.63 -13.98 19.74
#